data_AF-A0A955VB52-F1
#
_entry.id   AF-A0A955VB52-F1
#
_cell.length_a   1.000
_cell.length_b   1.000
_cell.length_c   1.000
_cell.angle_alpha   90.00
_cell.angle_beta   90.00
_cell.angle_gamma   90.00
#
_symmetry.space_group_name_H-M   'P 1'
#
loop_
_entity.id
_entity.type
_entity.pdbx_description
1 polymer ?
#
loop_
_entity_poly.entity_id
_entity_poly.type
_entity_poly.pdbx_seq_one_letter_code
_entity_poly.pdbx_strand_id
1 'polypeptide(L)' 'MTEETRTVTLPRLNEPAPQFTAPSTAGEIKLSDYKGKWVVLFSHPADFTPVCTT' A
#
# COMPACT_ATOMS: atom_id res chain seq x y z
N MET A 1 -27.42 0.67 -6.91
CA MET A 1 -25.98 0.40 -7.04
C MET A 1 -25.27 1.61 -6.45
N THR A 2 -24.99 1.58 -5.15
CA THR A 2 -24.39 2.71 -4.43
C THR A 2 -22.88 2.68 -4.66
N GLU A 3 -22.40 3.57 -5.51
CA GLU A 3 -20.98 3.88 -5.64
C GLU A 3 -20.53 4.57 -4.34
N GLU A 4 -19.71 3.88 -3.54
CA GLU A 4 -19.03 4.49 -2.41
C GLU A 4 -17.90 5.36 -2.99
N THR A 5 -18.14 6.67 -3.09
CA THR A 5 -17.11 7.64 -3.45
C THR A 5 -16.06 7.68 -2.34
N ARG A 6 -15.07 6.79 -2.41
CA ARG A 6 -13.99 6.71 -1.45
C ARG A 6 -13.12 7.94 -1.60
N THR A 7 -13.28 8.90 -0.69
CA THR A 7 -12.43 10.09 -0.61
C THR A 7 -10.99 9.63 -0.35
N VAL A 8 -10.15 9.68 -1.38
CA VAL A 8 -8.72 9.37 -1.26
C VAL A 8 -8.07 10.49 -0.47
N THR A 9 -8.01 10.32 0.84
CA THR A 9 -7.30 11.21 1.76
C THR A 9 -5.94 10.62 2.06
N LEU A 10 -4.94 11.48 2.23
CA LEU A 10 -3.61 11.04 2.62
C LEU A 10 -3.67 10.44 4.04
N PRO A 11 -2.98 9.31 4.29
CA PRO A 11 -2.83 8.77 5.62
C PRO A 11 -2.24 9.82 6.56
N ARG A 12 -2.79 9.92 7.77
CA ARG A 12 -2.31 10.85 8.79
C ARG A 12 -1.33 10.16 9.72
N LEU A 13 -0.38 10.95 10.24
CA LEU A 13 0.56 10.46 11.23
C LEU A 13 -0.19 10.05 12.51
N ASN A 14 0.23 8.95 13.13
CA ASN A 14 -0.37 8.36 14.34
C ASN A 14 -1.79 7.79 14.18
N GLU A 15 -2.34 7.77 12.97
CA GLU A 15 -3.59 7.05 12.69
C GLU A 15 -3.29 5.63 12.17
N PRO A 16 -4.20 4.65 12.41
CA PRO A 16 -4.06 3.33 11.84
C PRO A 16 -3.95 3.39 10.31
N ALA A 17 -2.99 2.66 9.75
CA ALA A 17 -2.84 2.59 8.30
C ALA A 17 -4.10 1.99 7.63
N PRO A 18 -4.51 2.49 6.45
CA PRO A 18 -5.69 1.99 5.75
C PRO A 18 -5.53 0.51 5.41
N GLN A 19 -6.59 -0.28 5.65
CA GLN A 19 -6.58 -1.69 5.28
C GLN A 19 -6.58 -1.84 3.76
N PHE A 20 -5.72 -2.72 3.27
CA PHE A 20 -5.62 -3.09 1.87
C PHE A 20 -5.35 -4.59 1.71
N THR A 21 -5.76 -5.09 0.55
CA THR A 21 -5.38 -6.39 -0.01
C THR A 21 -4.78 -6.09 -1.37
N ALA A 22 -3.57 -6.58 -1.64
CA ALA A 22 -2.89 -6.33 -2.90
C ALA A 22 -2.24 -7.61 -3.45
N PRO A 23 -2.22 -7.79 -4.79
CA PRO A 23 -1.41 -8.82 -5.40
C PRO A 23 0.08 -8.45 -5.27
N SER A 24 0.91 -9.41 -4.87
CA SER A 24 2.36 -9.26 -4.83
C SER A 24 3.04 -10.41 -5.59
N THR A 25 4.34 -10.29 -5.81
CA THR A 25 5.15 -11.37 -6.41
C THR A 25 5.22 -12.63 -5.54
N ALA A 26 4.92 -12.52 -4.24
CA ALA A 26 4.85 -13.63 -3.30
C ALA A 26 3.41 -14.15 -3.06
N GLY A 27 2.43 -13.68 -3.85
CA GLY A 27 1.01 -14.00 -3.69
C GLY A 27 0.19 -12.82 -3.17
N GLU A 28 -1.06 -13.06 -2.80
CA GLU A 28 -1.93 -12.02 -2.22
C GLU A 28 -1.46 -11.66 -0.81
N ILE A 29 -1.29 -10.36 -0.55
CA ILE A 29 -0.89 -9.82 0.75
C ILE A 29 -1.98 -8.94 1.33
N LYS A 30 -2.20 -9.03 2.64
CA LYS A 30 -3.07 -8.14 3.40
C LYS A 30 -2.27 -7.44 4.48
N LEU A 31 -2.57 -6.16 4.74
CA LEU A 31 -1.90 -5.42 5.80
C LEU A 31 -2.07 -6.11 7.18
N SER A 32 -3.21 -6.78 7.39
CA SER A 32 -3.49 -7.56 8.60
C SER A 32 -2.51 -8.70 8.86
N ASP A 33 -1.89 -9.26 7.82
CA ASP A 33 -0.99 -10.42 7.94
C ASP A 33 0.33 -10.04 8.63
N TYR A 34 0.65 -8.75 8.66
CA TYR A 34 1.86 -8.20 9.28
C TYR A 34 1.62 -7.62 10.68
N LYS A 35 0.47 -7.90 11.31
CA LYS A 35 0.12 -7.38 12.63
C LYS A 35 1.19 -7.73 13.68
N GLY A 36 1.58 -6.73 14.48
CA GLY A 36 2.60 -6.88 15.52
C GLY A 36 4.04 -6.72 15.03
N LYS A 37 4.25 -6.45 13.74
CA LYS A 37 5.56 -6.10 13.16
C LYS A 37 5.54 -4.64 12.69
N TRP A 38 6.70 -4.01 12.67
CA TRP A 38 6.88 -2.75 11.95
C TRP A 38 6.89 -3.04 10.44
N VAL A 39 6.14 -2.25 9.68
CA VAL A 39 5.97 -2.41 8.23
C VAL A 39 6.31 -1.09 7.55
N VAL A 40 7.11 -1.16 6.49
CA VAL A 40 7.41 -0.03 5.61
C VAL A 40 6.81 -0.33 4.24
N LEU A 41 5.88 0.52 3.79
CA LEU A 41 5.31 0.46 2.44
C LEU A 41 5.93 1.58 1.61
N PHE A 42 6.49 1.24 0.46
CA PHE A 42 7.04 2.19 -0.51
C PHE A 42 6.46 1.91 -1.89
N SER A 43 6.33 2.95 -2.70
CA SER A 43 5.90 2.85 -4.09
C SER A 43 6.93 3.50 -5.00
N HIS A 44 7.08 2.95 -6.20
CA HIS A 44 7.81 3.54 -7.31
C HIS A 44 6.85 3.70 -8.51
N PRO A 45 7.07 4.67 -9.41
CA PRO A 45 6.09 5.00 -10.46
C PRO A 45 5.87 3.88 -11.47
N ALA A 46 6.95 3.21 -11.88
CA ALA A 46 6.93 2.09 -12.80
C ALA A 46 8.27 1.34 -12.75
N ASP A 47 8.20 0.02 -12.96
CA ASP A 47 9.38 -0.82 -13.18
C ASP A 47 10.17 -0.35 -14.41
N PHE A 48 11.50 -0.51 -14.38
CA PHE A 48 12.42 -0.24 -15.51
C PHE A 48 12.42 1.21 -16.06
N THR A 49 12.12 2.20 -15.22
CA THR A 49 12.35 3.61 -15.56
C THR A 49 13.79 4.04 -15.21
N PRO A 50 14.44 4.92 -16.00
CA PRO A 50 15.88 5.19 -15.93
C PRO A 50 16.35 5.95 -14.66
N VAL A 51 15.48 6.10 -13.66
CA VAL A 51 15.76 6.83 -12.41
C VAL A 51 16.38 5.93 -11.33
N CYS A 52 16.54 4.62 -11.57
CA CYS A 52 17.05 3.67 -10.56
C CYS A 52 18.20 2.74 -11.02
N THR A 53 19.06 3.15 -11.96
CA THR A 53 20.32 2.44 -12.30
C THR A 53 21.59 3.15 -11.78
N THR A 54 21.55 3.67 -10.56
CA THR A 54 22.75 4.01 -9.77
C THR A 54 22.56 3.65 -8.31
#